data_AF-A0A5S4TEP6-F1
#
_entry.id   AF-A0A5S4TEP6-F1
#
_cell.length_a   1.000
_cell.length_b   1.000
_cell.length_c   1.000
_cell.angle_alpha   90.00
_cell.angle_beta   90.00
_cell.angle_gamma   90.00
#
_symmetry.space_group_name_H-M   'P 1'
#
loop_
_entity.id
_entity.type
_entity.pdbx_description
1 polymer ?
#
loop_
_entity_poly.entity_id
_entity_poly.type
_entity_poly.pdbx_seq_one_letter_code
_entity_poly.pdbx_strand_id
1 'polypeptide(L)'
;HIMASGALPPGFPAVVIEGEHYWDGGIASNTPLDFVLDEETSRDLLIFQVDLFSARGPLPETLLEAAEREKDIRYSSRTRMNTDKNKQVHNARMAVRDLISKLPDYLKNDPSVELLRKASKENTVTVVHLIYKSKNYESSSKDYDFSHVAMV
;
A
#
# COMPACT_ATOMS: atom_id res chain seq x y z
N HIS A 1 17.61 -10.65 -5.46
CA HIS A 1 16.43 -9.81 -5.13
C HIS A 1 15.09 -10.50 -5.41
N ILE A 2 14.77 -10.92 -6.65
CA ILE A 2 13.46 -11.55 -6.96
C ILE A 2 13.15 -12.76 -6.07
N MET A 3 14.09 -13.70 -5.94
CA MET A 3 13.88 -14.88 -5.07
C MET A 3 13.63 -14.52 -3.60
N ALA A 4 14.27 -13.45 -3.09
CA ALA A 4 14.02 -12.97 -1.74
C ALA A 4 12.61 -12.36 -1.61
N SER A 5 12.14 -11.67 -2.65
CA SER A 5 10.80 -11.07 -2.69
C SER A 5 9.66 -12.08 -2.77
N GLY A 6 9.93 -13.36 -3.03
CA GLY A 6 8.92 -14.44 -2.99
C GLY A 6 9.18 -15.46 -1.88
N ALA A 7 10.14 -15.19 -0.98
CA ALA A 7 10.53 -16.10 0.09
C ALA A 7 9.56 -15.99 1.27
N LEU A 8 8.30 -16.37 1.07
CA LEU A 8 7.23 -16.21 2.05
C LEU A 8 7.21 -17.37 3.08
N PRO A 9 7.38 -17.11 4.39
CA PRO A 9 7.29 -18.12 5.43
C PRO A 9 5.84 -18.59 5.67
N PRO A 10 5.62 -19.88 6.00
CA PRO A 10 6.62 -20.94 6.16
C PRO A 10 6.98 -21.66 4.85
N GLY A 11 6.37 -21.30 3.72
CA GLY A 11 6.53 -22.02 2.44
C GLY A 11 7.95 -22.01 1.90
N PHE A 12 8.69 -20.92 2.08
CA PHE A 12 10.07 -20.77 1.60
C PHE A 12 11.04 -20.28 2.69
N PRO A 13 12.29 -20.78 2.71
CA PRO A 13 13.33 -20.29 3.62
C PRO A 13 13.83 -18.90 3.21
N ALA A 14 14.54 -18.22 4.14
CA ALA A 14 15.17 -16.94 3.84
C ALA A 14 16.24 -17.08 2.74
N VAL A 15 16.37 -16.05 1.91
CA VAL A 15 17.39 -15.95 0.85
C VAL A 15 18.53 -15.05 1.34
N VAL A 16 19.78 -15.50 1.19
CA VAL A 16 20.96 -14.71 1.55
C VAL A 16 21.38 -13.82 0.39
N ILE A 17 21.48 -12.52 0.64
CA ILE A 17 22.00 -11.52 -0.31
C ILE A 17 23.05 -10.70 0.42
N GLU A 18 24.27 -10.66 -0.10
CA GLU A 18 25.38 -9.90 0.49
C GLU A 18 25.66 -10.21 1.97
N GLY A 19 25.42 -11.45 2.39
CA GLY A 19 25.64 -11.91 3.77
C GLY A 19 24.45 -11.72 4.71
N GLU A 20 23.40 -11.01 4.28
CA GLU A 20 22.20 -10.75 5.07
C GLU A 20 21.03 -11.65 4.64
N HIS A 21 20.17 -12.03 5.59
CA HIS A 21 19.01 -12.88 5.36
C HIS A 21 17.76 -12.07 5.03
N TYR A 22 17.10 -12.41 3.92
CA TYR A 22 15.89 -11.74 3.46
C TYR A 22 14.72 -12.72 3.30
N TRP A 23 13.56 -12.29 3.78
CA TRP A 23 12.26 -12.90 3.47
C TRP A 23 11.42 -11.98 2.59
N ASP A 24 10.29 -12.50 2.14
CA ASP A 24 9.31 -11.77 1.35
C ASP A 24 8.94 -10.43 2.00
N GLY A 25 9.10 -9.35 1.24
CA GLY A 25 8.80 -7.98 1.68
C GLY A 25 7.32 -7.77 1.99
N GLY A 26 6.42 -8.57 1.42
CA GLY A 26 4.99 -8.56 1.65
C GLY A 26 4.59 -8.79 3.11
N ILE A 27 5.44 -9.47 3.90
CA ILE A 27 5.27 -9.61 5.37
C ILE A 27 5.31 -8.24 6.04
N ALA A 28 6.14 -7.33 5.54
CA ALA A 28 6.29 -5.98 6.05
C ALA A 28 5.41 -4.96 5.30
N SER A 29 5.37 -5.02 3.97
CA SER A 29 4.63 -4.11 3.09
C SER A 29 4.31 -4.78 1.74
N ASN A 30 3.05 -5.22 1.56
CA ASN A 30 2.60 -5.90 0.33
C ASN A 30 2.13 -4.94 -0.78
N THR A 31 2.13 -3.63 -0.51
CA THR A 31 1.75 -2.60 -1.49
C THR A 31 2.38 -1.27 -1.08
N PRO A 32 3.62 -0.97 -1.50
CA PRO A 32 4.33 0.23 -1.08
C PRO A 32 3.84 1.46 -1.87
N LEU A 33 2.55 1.80 -1.74
CA LEU A 33 1.98 3.01 -2.33
C LEU A 33 2.79 4.25 -1.90
N ASP A 34 3.20 4.29 -0.62
CA ASP A 34 4.02 5.37 -0.06
C ASP A 34 5.32 5.57 -0.86
N PHE A 35 5.97 4.49 -1.28
CA PHE A 35 7.23 4.59 -2.03
C PHE A 35 7.02 5.24 -3.40
N VAL A 36 5.94 4.88 -4.10
CA VAL A 36 5.59 5.47 -5.40
C VAL A 36 5.25 6.96 -5.26
N LEU A 37 4.52 7.31 -4.20
CA LEU A 37 4.12 8.69 -3.92
C LEU A 37 5.26 9.57 -3.44
N ASP A 38 6.26 9.00 -2.77
CA ASP A 38 7.46 9.70 -2.33
C ASP A 38 8.46 9.92 -3.49
N GLU A 39 8.56 8.99 -4.44
CA GLU A 39 9.46 9.12 -5.59
C GLU A 39 8.98 10.13 -6.65
N GLU A 40 7.70 10.13 -7.01
CA GLU A 40 7.17 10.99 -8.07
C GLU A 40 6.21 12.06 -7.51
N THR A 41 6.73 13.28 -7.39
CA THR A 41 6.03 14.44 -6.84
C THR A 41 5.73 15.53 -7.88
N SER A 42 6.15 15.33 -9.13
CA SER A 42 6.14 16.36 -10.18
C SER A 42 5.11 16.13 -11.28
N ARG A 43 4.75 14.88 -11.58
CA ARG A 43 3.83 14.49 -12.66
C ARG A 43 2.55 13.90 -12.12
N ASP A 44 1.42 14.16 -12.77
CA ASP A 44 0.15 13.52 -12.41
C ASP A 44 0.25 11.99 -12.51
N LEU A 45 -0.28 11.29 -11.50
CA LEU A 45 -0.20 9.84 -11.35
C LEU A 45 -1.59 9.19 -11.45
N LEU A 46 -1.67 8.12 -12.24
CA LEU A 46 -2.78 7.17 -12.22
C LEU A 46 -2.25 5.83 -11.71
N ILE A 47 -2.63 5.44 -10.50
CA ILE A 47 -2.13 4.27 -9.80
C ILE A 47 -3.23 3.21 -9.75
N PHE A 48 -2.95 2.03 -10.28
CA PHE A 48 -3.81 0.86 -10.15
C PHE A 48 -3.29 0.00 -9.01
N GLN A 49 -3.98 0.07 -7.87
CA GLN A 49 -3.65 -0.73 -6.70
C GLN A 49 -4.45 -2.02 -6.73
N VAL A 50 -3.77 -3.15 -6.83
CA VAL A 50 -4.41 -4.48 -6.85
C VAL A 50 -4.19 -5.14 -5.49
N ASP A 51 -5.27 -5.38 -4.75
CA ASP A 51 -5.24 -6.11 -3.48
C ASP A 51 -5.78 -7.51 -3.68
N LEU A 52 -4.93 -8.52 -3.45
CA LEU A 52 -5.27 -9.93 -3.56
C LEU A 52 -5.87 -10.48 -2.25
N PHE A 53 -5.77 -9.74 -1.14
CA PHE A 53 -6.20 -10.18 0.18
C PHE A 53 -7.39 -9.31 0.65
N SER A 54 -8.57 -9.91 0.77
CA SER A 54 -9.76 -9.13 1.11
C SER A 54 -9.88 -8.89 2.62
N ALA A 55 -9.84 -7.62 3.05
CA ALA A 55 -10.13 -7.23 4.43
C ALA A 55 -11.53 -7.66 4.91
N ARG A 56 -12.45 -7.97 3.99
CA ARG A 56 -13.83 -8.39 4.29
C ARG A 56 -14.04 -9.81 3.82
N GLY A 57 -14.59 -10.64 4.69
CA GLY A 57 -14.90 -12.03 4.42
C GLY A 57 -15.90 -12.56 5.45
N PRO A 58 -16.44 -13.78 5.23
CA PRO A 58 -17.29 -14.44 6.21
C PRO A 58 -16.54 -14.68 7.54
N LEU A 59 -17.30 -14.95 8.60
CA LEU A 59 -16.72 -15.43 9.86
C LEU A 59 -16.20 -16.85 9.63
N PRO A 60 -14.94 -17.17 10.00
CA PRO A 60 -14.42 -18.52 9.81
C PRO A 60 -15.13 -19.50 10.76
N GLU A 61 -15.47 -20.67 10.24
CA GLU A 61 -16.09 -21.78 10.97
C GLU A 61 -15.07 -22.89 11.26
N THR A 62 -13.94 -22.91 10.55
CA THR A 62 -12.86 -23.89 10.74
C THR A 62 -11.52 -23.23 11.11
N LEU A 63 -10.60 -24.01 11.69
CA LEU A 63 -9.23 -23.52 11.99
C LEU A 63 -8.47 -23.14 10.71
N LEU A 64 -8.73 -23.83 9.60
CA LEU A 64 -8.12 -23.55 8.32
C LEU A 64 -8.58 -22.19 7.78
N GLU A 65 -9.89 -21.96 7.79
CA GLU A 65 -10.49 -20.67 7.44
C GLU A 65 -10.03 -19.55 8.38
N ALA A 66 -9.84 -19.83 9.67
CA ALA A 66 -9.31 -18.84 10.61
C ALA A 66 -7.88 -18.42 10.26
N ALA A 67 -7.02 -19.36 9.86
CA ALA A 67 -5.66 -19.07 9.41
C ALA A 67 -5.63 -18.30 8.08
N GLU A 68 -6.52 -18.63 7.14
CA GLU A 68 -6.72 -17.85 5.91
C GLU A 68 -7.19 -16.43 6.21
N ARG A 69 -8.17 -16.29 7.09
CA ARG A 69 -8.74 -15.01 7.49
C ARG A 69 -7.70 -14.13 8.20
N GLU A 70 -6.81 -14.73 8.98
CA GLU A 70 -5.70 -14.02 9.59
C GLU A 70 -4.76 -13.41 8.54
N LYS A 71 -4.37 -14.18 7.51
CA LYS A 71 -3.56 -13.68 6.39
C LYS A 71 -4.27 -12.53 5.68
N ASP A 72 -5.54 -12.72 5.34
CA ASP A 72 -6.36 -11.71 4.68
C ASP A 72 -6.40 -10.39 5.46
N ILE A 73 -6.64 -10.44 6.78
CA ILE A 73 -6.68 -9.26 7.65
C ILE A 73 -5.30 -8.62 7.75
N ARG A 74 -4.25 -9.41 7.94
CA ARG A 74 -2.88 -8.93 8.13
C ARG A 74 -2.39 -8.13 6.92
N TYR A 75 -2.55 -8.69 5.71
CA TYR A 75 -2.08 -8.05 4.49
C TYR A 75 -2.93 -6.84 4.09
N SER A 76 -4.25 -6.94 4.20
CA SER A 76 -5.17 -5.85 3.81
C SER A 76 -5.20 -4.65 4.76
N SER A 77 -4.94 -4.85 6.06
CA SER A 77 -4.96 -3.78 7.06
C SER A 77 -3.90 -2.71 6.80
N ARG A 78 -2.72 -3.11 6.30
CA ARG A 78 -1.61 -2.19 6.00
C ARG A 78 -1.88 -1.34 4.76
N THR A 79 -2.46 -1.94 3.72
CA THR A 79 -2.84 -1.24 2.49
C THR A 79 -3.79 -0.07 2.77
N ARG A 80 -4.82 -0.28 3.60
CA ARG A 80 -5.78 0.78 3.95
C ARG A 80 -5.14 1.91 4.75
N MET A 81 -4.31 1.58 5.73
CA MET A 81 -3.62 2.56 6.57
C MET A 81 -2.75 3.51 5.73
N ASN A 82 -2.03 2.98 4.75
CA ASN A 82 -1.18 3.77 3.87
C ASN A 82 -2.03 4.70 2.99
N THR A 83 -3.10 4.19 2.36
CA THR A 83 -4.00 5.04 1.57
C THR A 83 -4.64 6.16 2.41
N ASP A 84 -5.10 5.86 3.62
CA ASP A 84 -5.72 6.85 4.52
C ASP A 84 -4.72 7.95 4.94
N LYS A 85 -3.47 7.57 5.26
CA LYS A 85 -2.40 8.51 5.60
C LYS A 85 -2.07 9.44 4.43
N ASN A 86 -1.93 8.90 3.22
CA ASN A 86 -1.68 9.72 2.03
C ASN A 86 -2.81 10.68 1.75
N LYS A 87 -4.07 10.24 1.93
CA LYS A 87 -5.24 11.12 1.80
C LYS A 87 -5.22 12.27 2.82
N GLN A 88 -4.78 12.02 4.06
CA GLN A 88 -4.63 13.07 5.07
C GLN A 88 -3.56 14.10 4.67
N VAL A 89 -2.40 13.64 4.21
CA VAL A 89 -1.31 14.52 3.75
C VAL A 89 -1.77 15.36 2.55
N HIS A 90 -2.43 14.73 1.58
CA HIS A 90 -3.01 15.40 0.41
C HIS A 90 -4.01 16.51 0.82
N ASN A 91 -4.96 16.18 1.70
CA ASN A 91 -5.94 17.16 2.19
C ASN A 91 -5.28 18.33 2.93
N ALA A 92 -4.23 18.06 3.71
CA ALA A 92 -3.47 19.10 4.40
C ALA A 92 -2.76 20.04 3.41
N ARG A 93 -2.12 19.50 2.36
CA ARG A 93 -1.50 20.29 1.29
C ARG A 93 -2.52 21.17 0.57
N MET A 94 -3.69 20.63 0.25
CA MET A 94 -4.78 21.40 -0.35
C MET A 94 -5.25 22.55 0.55
N ALA A 95 -5.42 22.29 1.85
CA ALA A 95 -5.83 23.30 2.81
C ALA A 95 -4.77 24.41 2.97
N VAL A 96 -3.49 24.06 2.98
CA VAL A 96 -2.38 25.03 3.00
C VAL A 96 -2.40 25.90 1.74
N ARG A 97 -2.59 25.31 0.55
CA ARG A 97 -2.67 26.05 -0.71
C ARG A 97 -3.85 27.03 -0.72
N ASP A 98 -5.02 26.59 -0.28
CA ASP A 98 -6.20 27.44 -0.15
C ASP A 98 -5.97 28.59 0.83
N LEU A 99 -5.34 28.32 1.98
CA LEU A 99 -4.97 29.33 2.96
C LEU A 99 -3.99 30.36 2.38
N ILE A 100 -2.95 29.92 1.67
CA ILE A 100 -1.98 30.80 1.01
C ILE A 100 -2.68 31.72 0.00
N SER A 101 -3.69 31.23 -0.72
CA SER A 101 -4.44 32.03 -1.70
C SER A 101 -5.24 33.18 -1.06
N LYS A 102 -5.60 33.03 0.22
CA LYS A 102 -6.38 33.99 1.01
C LYS A 102 -5.52 34.96 1.83
N LEU A 103 -4.19 34.78 1.83
CA LEU A 103 -3.30 35.65 2.60
C LEU A 103 -3.30 37.09 2.03
N PRO A 104 -3.26 38.11 2.90
CA PRO A 104 -3.00 39.49 2.50
C PRO A 104 -1.65 39.65 1.79
N ASP A 105 -1.53 40.62 0.88
CA ASP A 105 -0.33 40.81 0.06
C ASP A 105 0.96 41.02 0.87
N TYR A 106 0.87 41.65 2.05
CA TYR A 106 2.02 41.89 2.91
C TYR A 106 2.62 40.62 3.54
N LEU A 107 1.86 39.51 3.59
CA LEU A 107 2.35 38.20 4.07
C LEU A 107 2.75 37.27 2.94
N LYS A 108 2.37 37.54 1.69
CA LYS A 108 2.63 36.63 0.55
C LYS A 108 4.12 36.41 0.27
N ASN A 109 4.96 37.36 0.65
CA ASN A 109 6.42 37.31 0.47
C ASN A 109 7.17 36.85 1.73
N ASP A 110 6.47 36.42 2.78
CA ASP A 110 7.11 35.89 3.98
C ASP A 110 7.90 34.59 3.64
N PRO A 111 9.13 34.42 4.13
CA PRO A 111 9.93 33.22 3.88
C PRO A 111 9.21 31.91 4.26
N SER A 112 8.37 31.94 5.30
CA SER A 112 7.58 30.79 5.75
C SER A 112 6.50 30.43 4.73
N VAL A 113 5.92 31.42 4.04
CA VAL A 113 4.92 31.21 2.99
C VAL A 113 5.55 30.56 1.76
N GLU A 114 6.78 30.91 1.41
CA GLU A 114 7.51 30.26 0.32
C GLU A 114 7.82 28.79 0.64
N LEU A 115 8.20 28.49 1.88
CA LEU A 115 8.40 27.11 2.33
C LEU A 115 7.10 26.30 2.26
N LEU A 116 5.98 26.87 2.73
CA LEU A 116 4.66 26.23 2.64
C LEU A 116 4.18 26.08 1.19
N ARG A 117 4.52 27.02 0.29
CA ARG A 117 4.21 26.93 -1.14
C ARG A 117 4.94 25.76 -1.81
N LYS A 118 6.20 25.54 -1.45
CA LYS A 118 6.95 24.35 -1.91
C LYS A 118 6.38 23.06 -1.33
N ALA A 119 6.05 23.04 -0.04
CA ALA A 119 5.50 21.87 0.63
C ALA A 119 4.07 21.51 0.19
N SER A 120 3.30 22.49 -0.30
CA SER A 120 1.94 22.31 -0.85
C SER A 120 1.91 22.10 -2.36
N LYS A 121 3.06 22.14 -3.04
CA LYS A 121 3.16 21.77 -4.45
C LYS A 121 2.90 20.28 -4.57
N GLU A 122 1.95 19.92 -5.41
CA GLU A 122 1.52 18.54 -5.56
C GLU A 122 1.09 18.28 -7.00
N ASN A 123 1.32 17.06 -7.43
CA ASN A 123 0.74 16.44 -8.61
C ASN A 123 -0.67 15.90 -8.31
N THR A 124 -1.48 15.76 -9.36
CA THR A 124 -2.78 15.09 -9.24
C THR A 124 -2.54 13.59 -9.11
N VAL A 125 -3.05 12.96 -8.05
CA VAL A 125 -2.93 11.52 -7.83
C VAL A 125 -4.31 10.88 -7.86
N THR A 126 -4.53 9.95 -8.79
CA THR A 126 -5.72 9.10 -8.84
C THR A 126 -5.34 7.66 -8.51
N VAL A 127 -5.93 7.12 -7.44
CA VAL A 127 -5.74 5.71 -7.06
C VAL A 127 -7.00 4.92 -7.37
N VAL A 128 -6.90 3.97 -8.29
CA VAL A 128 -7.94 2.99 -8.61
C VAL A 128 -7.67 1.73 -7.81
N HIS A 129 -8.53 1.42 -6.85
CA HIS A 129 -8.37 0.24 -5.98
C HIS A 129 -9.16 -0.95 -6.54
N LEU A 130 -8.43 -1.98 -6.98
CA LEU A 130 -8.94 -3.24 -7.50
C LEU A 130 -8.80 -4.30 -6.42
N ILE A 131 -9.90 -4.60 -5.73
CA ILE A 131 -9.93 -5.60 -4.65
C ILE A 131 -10.40 -6.92 -5.23
N TYR A 132 -9.55 -7.94 -5.18
CA TYR A 132 -9.92 -9.29 -5.52
C TYR A 132 -10.90 -9.86 -4.48
N LYS A 133 -11.89 -10.61 -4.96
CA LYS A 133 -12.86 -11.32 -4.12
C LYS A 133 -12.64 -12.80 -4.35
N SER A 134 -12.18 -13.50 -3.30
CA SER A 134 -11.93 -14.94 -3.37
C SER A 134 -13.21 -15.71 -3.72
N LYS A 135 -13.03 -16.85 -4.39
CA LYS A 135 -14.08 -17.85 -4.61
C LYS A 135 -14.08 -18.87 -3.47
N ASN A 136 -15.19 -19.60 -3.31
CA ASN A 136 -15.42 -20.62 -2.26
C ASN A 136 -14.45 -21.82 -2.25
N TYR A 137 -13.37 -21.81 -3.05
CA TYR A 137 -12.45 -22.94 -3.24
C TYR A 137 -10.98 -22.61 -2.96
N GLU A 138 -10.67 -21.40 -2.44
CA GLU A 138 -9.30 -21.08 -2.04
C GLU A 138 -8.91 -21.80 -0.75
N SER A 139 -7.69 -22.34 -0.73
CA SER A 139 -7.10 -23.00 0.43
C SER A 139 -6.09 -22.09 1.13
N SER A 140 -5.66 -22.52 2.32
CA SER A 140 -4.71 -21.78 3.16
C SER A 140 -3.32 -21.65 2.59
N SER A 141 -3.04 -22.36 1.49
CA SER A 141 -1.80 -22.31 0.72
C SER A 141 -1.82 -21.29 -0.42
N LYS A 142 -2.89 -20.50 -0.60
CA LYS A 142 -3.03 -19.53 -1.72
C LYS A 142 -1.89 -18.52 -1.88
N ASP A 143 -1.09 -18.32 -0.83
CA ASP A 143 0.05 -17.40 -0.80
C ASP A 143 1.35 -18.02 -1.34
N TYR A 144 1.40 -19.33 -1.57
CA TYR A 144 2.57 -20.01 -2.15
C TYR A 144 2.24 -21.18 -3.10
N ASP A 145 0.99 -21.61 -3.18
CA ASP A 145 0.53 -22.67 -4.09
C ASP A 145 0.03 -22.08 -5.42
N PHE A 146 0.91 -22.10 -6.41
CA PHE A 146 0.63 -21.70 -7.79
C PHE A 146 0.41 -22.90 -8.70
N SER A 147 -0.02 -24.04 -8.16
CA SER A 147 -0.30 -25.23 -8.97
C SER A 147 -1.50 -25.01 -9.88
N HIS A 148 -1.52 -25.69 -11.03
CA HIS A 148 -2.63 -25.62 -11.97
C HIS A 148 -3.97 -26.05 -11.34
N VAL A 149 -3.94 -26.89 -10.30
CA VAL A 149 -5.16 -27.30 -9.57
C VAL A 149 -5.66 -26.19 -8.65
N ALA A 150 -4.76 -25.42 -8.05
CA ALA A 150 -5.10 -24.28 -7.18
C ALA A 150 -5.54 -23.02 -7.97
N MET A 151 -5.12 -22.89 -9.24
CA MET A 151 -5.36 -21.70 -10.07
C MET A 151 -6.59 -21.76 -11.01
N VAL A 152 -7.30 -22.90 -11.08
CA VAL A 152 -8.41 -23.14 -12.03
C VAL A 152 -9.77 -23.22 -11.34
#